data_AF-A0A1G2ERD8-F1
#
_entry.id   AF-A0A1G2ERD8-F1
#
_cell.length_a   1.000
_cell.length_b   1.000
_cell.length_c   1.000
_cell.angle_alpha   90.00
_cell.angle_beta   90.00
_cell.angle_gamma   90.00
#
_symmetry.space_group_name_H-M   'P 1'
#
loop_
_entity.id
_entity.type
_entity.pdbx_description
1 polymer ?
#
loop_
_entity_poly.entity_id
_entity_poly.type
_entity_poly.pdbx_seq_one_letter_code
_entity_poly.pdbx_strand_id
1 'polypeptide(L)'
;MEDLMNKIVSLAKRRGFVYPSSEIYGGFGSCYDFGPLGVELKNNIKKSWWDEMTKKQENIVGLDASILMSPKVWQASGHLTAGFADELVECKKCRKRFRKDFIEGKKCPECNGELSESRKFNLMMKTYVGPVEDEAEETYLRAETCQGIYVNFKNVAQSTRLKIPFGICQIGKSFRNEITPKDFIYRVREFEQMEMQWFCPASLDKVTQINADSDADKRGWTPDKWFEFWLKERLNWYYGLGIKEENLRTREVGKDELAHYAKRAVDIEYKFPFGWKEVEGVHNRGDWDLSNHSKASGEDLGCINEETKEKYFPNIIETSIGVDRCLLMFLCDGYEEVEGGRTETTEAKKELETVLKLHKNLAPVKVAVLPLVKNKPEIVEKAKEVYSFLKQNFVCQYD
;
A
#
# COMPACT_ATOMS: atom_id res chain seq x y z
N MET A 1 12.01 21.96 -6.64
CA MET A 1 11.67 20.72 -5.90
C MET A 1 10.54 20.95 -4.90
N GLU A 2 10.62 21.94 -4.01
CA GLU A 2 9.48 22.37 -3.14
C GLU A 2 8.24 22.81 -3.95
N ASP A 3 8.47 23.39 -5.12
CA ASP A 3 7.41 23.82 -6.06
C ASP A 3 6.55 22.66 -6.59
N LEU A 4 7.14 21.51 -6.91
CA LEU A 4 6.38 20.39 -7.50
C LEU A 4 5.38 19.81 -6.51
N MET A 5 5.74 19.65 -5.23
CA MET A 5 4.82 19.11 -4.24
C MET A 5 3.60 20.03 -4.06
N ASN A 6 3.82 21.34 -3.98
CA ASN A 6 2.73 22.32 -3.89
C ASN A 6 1.83 22.31 -5.12
N LYS A 7 2.41 22.16 -6.32
CA LYS A 7 1.67 21.97 -7.57
C LYS A 7 0.82 20.71 -7.55
N ILE A 8 1.35 19.58 -7.06
CA ILE A 8 0.61 18.32 -6.93
C ILE A 8 -0.55 18.46 -5.93
N VAL A 9 -0.32 19.03 -4.75
CA VAL A 9 -1.39 19.24 -3.75
C VAL A 9 -2.49 20.16 -4.31
N SER A 10 -2.10 21.25 -4.98
CA SER A 10 -3.03 22.18 -5.63
C SER A 10 -3.83 21.50 -6.75
N LEU A 11 -3.17 20.73 -7.61
CA LEU A 11 -3.81 19.96 -8.68
C LEU A 11 -4.79 18.95 -8.09
N ALA A 12 -4.36 18.19 -7.08
CA ALA A 12 -5.15 17.14 -6.47
C ALA A 12 -6.46 17.69 -5.88
N LYS A 13 -6.39 18.83 -5.18
CA LYS A 13 -7.59 19.50 -4.65
C LYS A 13 -8.46 20.06 -5.78
N ARG A 14 -7.87 20.82 -6.71
CA ARG A 14 -8.63 21.51 -7.78
C ARG A 14 -9.31 20.55 -8.77
N ARG A 15 -8.73 19.39 -9.02
CA ARG A 15 -9.25 18.39 -9.98
C ARG A 15 -10.00 17.23 -9.33
N GLY A 16 -10.12 17.22 -8.00
CA GLY A 16 -10.89 16.20 -7.29
C GLY A 16 -10.22 14.84 -7.22
N PHE A 17 -8.91 14.83 -6.97
CA PHE A 17 -8.19 13.64 -6.55
C PHE A 17 -8.25 13.45 -5.03
N VAL A 18 -7.86 14.46 -4.25
CA VAL A 18 -7.71 14.32 -2.79
C VAL A 18 -8.14 15.61 -2.10
N TYR A 19 -8.91 15.44 -1.02
CA TYR A 19 -9.37 16.51 -0.14
C TYR A 19 -8.92 16.23 1.30
N PRO A 20 -8.59 17.25 2.10
CA PRO A 20 -8.50 17.09 3.55
C PRO A 20 -9.81 16.53 4.11
N SER A 21 -9.76 15.45 4.89
CA SER A 21 -10.98 14.90 5.46
C SER A 21 -11.59 15.86 6.47
N SER A 22 -12.91 16.01 6.47
CA SER A 22 -13.63 16.96 7.33
C SER A 22 -13.17 18.42 7.16
N GLU A 23 -12.82 18.83 5.93
CA GLU A 23 -12.25 20.16 5.64
C GLU A 23 -13.08 21.32 6.20
N ILE A 24 -14.41 21.28 6.06
CA ILE A 24 -15.31 22.33 6.56
C ILE A 24 -15.33 22.45 8.09
N TYR A 25 -14.83 21.43 8.80
CA TYR A 25 -14.67 21.41 10.26
C TYR A 25 -13.22 21.70 10.69
N GLY A 26 -12.37 22.17 9.78
CA GLY A 26 -10.96 22.47 10.05
C GLY A 26 -10.00 21.32 9.74
N GLY A 27 -10.50 20.24 9.13
CA GLY A 27 -9.73 19.04 8.81
C GLY A 27 -9.57 18.09 10.01
N PHE A 28 -9.24 16.83 9.74
CA PHE A 28 -9.04 15.83 10.80
C PHE A 28 -7.72 15.08 10.67
N GLY A 29 -6.72 15.51 11.45
CA GLY A 29 -5.59 14.68 11.88
C GLY A 29 -4.87 13.86 10.79
N SER A 30 -4.66 14.43 9.60
CA SER A 30 -4.05 13.77 8.44
C SER A 30 -4.79 12.53 7.96
N CYS A 31 -6.10 12.62 7.98
CA CYS A 31 -7.02 11.81 7.21
C CYS A 31 -7.42 12.59 5.95
N TYR A 32 -7.64 11.88 4.85
CA TYR A 32 -7.95 12.47 3.55
C TYR A 32 -9.09 11.71 2.87
N ASP A 33 -9.89 12.44 2.13
CA ASP A 33 -10.98 11.89 1.32
C ASP A 33 -10.56 11.90 -0.16
N PHE A 34 -10.83 10.82 -0.88
CA PHE A 34 -10.52 10.71 -2.30
C PHE A 34 -11.73 11.15 -3.14
N GLY A 35 -11.56 12.22 -3.91
CA GLY A 35 -12.61 12.78 -4.79
C GLY A 35 -12.87 11.92 -6.03
N PRO A 36 -13.73 12.37 -6.97
CA PRO A 36 -14.15 11.57 -8.12
C PRO A 36 -13.01 11.03 -8.98
N LEU A 37 -11.97 11.82 -9.28
CA LEU A 37 -10.81 11.32 -10.03
C LEU A 37 -9.87 10.48 -9.15
N GLY A 38 -9.83 10.79 -7.86
CA GLY A 38 -9.00 10.10 -6.88
C GLY A 38 -9.46 8.67 -6.65
N VAL A 39 -10.76 8.46 -6.45
CA VAL A 39 -11.33 7.13 -6.26
C VAL A 39 -11.14 6.26 -7.50
N GLU A 40 -11.32 6.81 -8.71
CA GLU A 40 -11.06 6.09 -9.96
C GLU A 40 -9.59 5.73 -10.13
N LEU A 41 -8.66 6.67 -9.86
CA LEU A 41 -7.22 6.35 -9.87
C LEU A 41 -6.88 5.27 -8.85
N LYS A 42 -7.39 5.39 -7.62
CA LYS A 42 -7.14 4.45 -6.52
C LYS A 42 -7.66 3.05 -6.87
N ASN A 43 -8.86 2.97 -7.43
CA ASN A 43 -9.45 1.71 -7.89
C ASN A 43 -8.66 1.10 -9.06
N ASN A 44 -8.20 1.91 -10.02
CA ASN A 44 -7.38 1.43 -11.12
C ASN A 44 -6.02 0.88 -10.64
N ILE A 45 -5.38 1.53 -9.67
CA ILE A 45 -4.14 1.04 -9.04
C ILE A 45 -4.39 -0.31 -8.36
N LYS A 46 -5.42 -0.38 -7.50
CA LYS A 46 -5.82 -1.62 -6.81
C LYS A 46 -6.12 -2.74 -7.78
N LYS A 47 -6.90 -2.46 -8.82
CA LYS A 47 -7.25 -3.45 -9.85
C LYS A 47 -6.02 -3.92 -10.63
N SER A 48 -5.13 -3.00 -11.01
CA SER A 48 -3.88 -3.35 -11.72
C SER A 48 -2.99 -4.26 -10.89
N TRP A 49 -2.89 -4.02 -9.59
CA TRP A 49 -2.16 -4.88 -8.66
C TRP A 49 -2.87 -6.22 -8.43
N TRP A 50 -4.19 -6.20 -8.24
CA TRP A 50 -4.98 -7.41 -8.02
C TRP A 50 -4.91 -8.36 -9.22
N ASP A 51 -4.99 -7.82 -10.44
CA ASP A 51 -4.84 -8.59 -11.67
C ASP A 51 -3.40 -9.14 -11.81
N GLU A 52 -2.37 -8.37 -11.41
CA GLU A 52 -0.99 -8.86 -11.35
C GLU A 52 -0.86 -10.08 -10.44
N MET A 53 -1.46 -10.01 -9.26
CA MET A 53 -1.37 -11.08 -8.27
C MET A 53 -2.23 -12.28 -8.64
N THR A 54 -3.48 -12.09 -9.03
CA THR A 54 -4.46 -13.20 -9.13
C THR A 54 -4.74 -13.71 -10.53
N LYS A 55 -4.45 -12.92 -11.57
CA LYS A 55 -4.70 -13.33 -12.97
C LYS A 55 -3.44 -13.74 -13.69
N LYS A 56 -2.30 -13.11 -13.38
CA LYS A 56 -1.01 -13.44 -14.00
C LYS A 56 -0.26 -14.53 -13.25
N GLN A 57 -0.61 -14.80 -12.00
CA GLN A 57 -0.03 -15.87 -11.20
C GLN A 57 -1.09 -16.95 -10.96
N GLU A 58 -0.74 -18.20 -11.20
CA GLU A 58 -1.68 -19.32 -11.10
C GLU A 58 -1.99 -19.71 -9.65
N ASN A 59 -1.05 -19.45 -8.73
CA ASN A 59 -1.07 -19.98 -7.37
C ASN A 59 -1.23 -18.87 -6.32
N ILE A 60 -1.91 -17.77 -6.64
CA ILE A 60 -2.23 -16.70 -5.68
C ILE A 60 -3.73 -16.49 -5.62
N VAL A 61 -4.27 -16.49 -4.40
CA VAL A 61 -5.69 -16.31 -4.13
C VAL A 61 -5.94 -15.08 -3.26
N GLY A 62 -7.11 -14.50 -3.42
CA GLY A 62 -7.53 -13.34 -2.66
C GLY A 62 -8.13 -13.67 -1.29
N LEU A 63 -7.94 -12.78 -0.33
CA LEU A 63 -8.63 -12.75 0.95
C LEU A 63 -9.12 -11.33 1.26
N ASP A 64 -10.22 -11.21 1.99
CA ASP A 64 -10.66 -9.97 2.63
C ASP A 64 -11.00 -10.25 4.10
N ALA A 65 -10.01 -10.07 4.98
CA ALA A 65 -10.16 -10.24 6.41
C ALA A 65 -10.73 -8.98 7.07
N SER A 66 -11.38 -9.15 8.21
CA SER A 66 -11.88 -8.03 9.03
C SER A 66 -10.76 -7.07 9.49
N ILE A 67 -11.14 -5.81 9.74
CA ILE A 67 -10.25 -4.82 10.38
C ILE A 67 -10.11 -5.12 11.87
N LEU A 68 -11.22 -5.44 12.53
CA LEU A 68 -11.26 -5.79 13.94
C LEU A 68 -10.89 -7.26 14.10
N MET A 69 -9.93 -7.52 14.97
CA MET A 69 -9.41 -8.87 15.26
C MET A 69 -9.21 -9.02 16.77
N SER A 70 -9.18 -10.24 17.27
CA SER A 70 -8.87 -10.50 18.69
C SER A 70 -7.52 -9.85 19.07
N PRO A 71 -7.42 -9.17 20.24
CA PRO A 71 -6.16 -8.64 20.75
C PRO A 71 -5.01 -9.65 20.78
N LYS A 72 -5.32 -10.94 20.95
CA LYS A 72 -4.35 -12.04 20.96
C LYS A 72 -3.56 -12.13 19.66
N VAL A 73 -4.17 -11.77 18.53
CA VAL A 73 -3.49 -11.72 17.21
C VAL A 73 -2.35 -10.71 17.26
N TRP A 74 -2.58 -9.52 17.82
CA TRP A 74 -1.58 -8.45 17.92
C TRP A 74 -0.52 -8.71 18.99
N GLN A 75 -0.84 -9.53 19.99
CA GLN A 75 0.14 -10.03 20.96
C GLN A 75 1.06 -11.08 20.31
N ALA A 76 0.48 -12.05 19.61
CA ALA A 76 1.21 -13.11 18.90
C ALA A 76 2.13 -12.54 17.80
N SER A 77 1.64 -11.52 17.09
CA SER A 77 2.39 -10.82 16.04
C SER A 77 3.37 -9.77 16.56
N GLY A 78 3.56 -9.65 17.87
CA GLY A 78 4.55 -8.73 18.43
C GLY A 78 4.18 -7.25 18.33
N HIS A 79 3.02 -6.90 17.75
CA HIS A 79 2.59 -5.51 17.61
C HIS A 79 2.31 -4.85 18.97
N LEU A 80 1.91 -5.63 19.97
CA LEU A 80 1.72 -5.11 21.33
C LEU A 80 2.95 -5.28 22.24
N THR A 81 3.93 -6.11 21.86
CA THR A 81 4.99 -6.57 22.78
C THR A 81 6.43 -6.31 22.30
N ALA A 82 6.67 -6.24 20.98
CA ALA A 82 8.00 -6.42 20.40
C ALA A 82 8.54 -5.22 19.60
N GLY A 83 7.77 -4.16 19.35
CA GLY A 83 8.36 -2.98 18.69
C GLY A 83 7.48 -2.15 17.76
N PHE A 84 6.15 -2.34 17.72
CA PHE A 84 5.26 -1.45 16.95
C PHE A 84 4.99 -0.13 17.70
N ALA A 85 6.07 0.54 18.10
CA ALA A 85 6.03 1.76 18.88
C ALA A 85 7.14 2.72 18.46
N ASP A 86 6.79 3.99 18.40
CA ASP A 86 7.76 5.06 18.17
C ASP A 86 8.27 5.65 19.47
N GLU A 87 9.43 6.30 19.39
CA GLU A 87 9.89 7.21 20.43
C GLU A 87 9.18 8.58 20.32
N LEU A 88 8.36 8.90 21.32
CA LEU A 88 7.59 10.13 21.41
C LEU A 88 8.20 11.09 22.44
N VAL A 89 8.34 12.36 22.05
CA VAL A 89 8.67 13.47 22.94
C VAL A 89 7.56 14.52 22.92
N GLU A 90 7.31 15.16 24.06
CA GLU A 90 6.28 16.20 24.21
C GLU A 90 6.93 17.53 24.58
N CYS A 91 6.54 18.62 23.93
CA CYS A 91 6.98 19.95 24.35
C CYS A 91 6.27 20.35 25.65
N LYS A 92 7.05 20.64 26.69
CA LYS A 92 6.53 21.08 27.99
C LYS A 92 5.78 22.43 27.93
N LYS A 93 6.07 23.25 26.91
CA LYS A 93 5.46 24.57 26.71
C LYS A 93 4.15 24.53 25.91
N CYS A 94 4.16 23.93 24.72
CA CYS A 94 3.00 23.93 23.82
C CYS A 94 2.23 22.61 23.78
N ARG A 95 2.65 21.59 24.55
CA ARG A 95 2.04 20.25 24.63
C ARG A 95 1.97 19.47 23.31
N LYS A 96 2.53 20.01 22.22
CA LYS A 96 2.65 19.30 20.94
C LYS A 96 3.60 18.11 21.11
N ARG A 97 3.27 17.02 20.41
CA ARG A 97 3.98 15.75 20.44
C ARG A 97 4.69 15.53 19.12
N PHE A 98 5.88 14.97 19.18
CA PHE A 98 6.72 14.77 18.02
C PHE A 98 7.39 13.41 18.10
N ARG A 99 7.62 12.79 16.94
CA ARG A 99 8.49 11.61 16.86
C ARG A 99 9.95 12.07 17.03
N LYS A 100 10.68 11.42 17.93
CA LYS A 100 12.05 11.81 18.32
C LYS A 100 13.00 11.82 17.13
N ASP A 101 12.85 10.86 16.20
CA ASP A 101 13.74 10.72 15.03
C ASP A 101 13.62 11.88 14.03
N PHE A 102 12.60 12.74 14.15
CA PHE A 102 12.45 13.94 13.32
C PHE A 102 12.87 15.23 14.03
N ILE A 103 13.40 15.14 15.26
CA ILE A 103 13.88 16.30 16.00
C ILE A 103 15.39 16.20 16.17
N GLU A 104 16.09 17.19 15.63
CA GLU A 104 17.49 17.43 15.93
C GLU A 104 17.60 18.30 17.19
N GLY A 105 18.03 17.70 18.30
CA GLY A 105 18.29 18.40 19.57
C GLY A 105 17.18 18.27 20.62
N LYS A 106 17.27 19.10 21.68
CA LYS A 106 16.41 19.00 22.89
C LYS A 106 15.28 20.05 22.94
N LYS A 107 15.08 20.81 21.87
CA LYS A 107 14.12 21.92 21.84
C LYS A 107 13.01 21.66 20.84
N CYS A 108 11.82 22.13 21.20
CA CYS A 108 10.62 22.05 20.37
C CYS A 108 10.81 22.88 19.09
N PRO A 109 10.60 22.28 17.90
CA PRO A 109 10.79 22.97 16.63
C PRO A 109 9.79 24.13 16.42
N GLU A 110 8.65 24.09 17.10
CA GLU A 110 7.55 25.06 16.93
C GLU A 110 7.67 26.29 17.82
N CYS A 111 8.17 26.13 19.05
CA CYS A 111 8.15 27.21 20.04
C CYS A 111 9.44 27.32 20.86
N ASN A 112 10.48 26.56 20.48
CA ASN A 112 11.79 26.50 21.12
C ASN A 112 11.76 26.12 22.61
N GLY A 113 10.65 25.54 23.09
CA GLY A 113 10.47 25.09 24.46
C GLY A 113 11.17 23.76 24.74
N GLU A 114 11.38 23.43 26.00
CA GLU A 114 12.01 22.16 26.42
C GLU A 114 11.13 20.94 26.07
N LEU A 115 11.76 19.87 25.61
CA LEU A 115 11.11 18.58 25.34
C LEU A 115 11.16 17.66 26.56
N SER A 116 10.15 16.80 26.71
CA SER A 116 10.13 15.73 27.71
C SER A 116 11.18 14.65 27.38
N GLU A 117 11.41 13.75 28.34
CA GLU A 117 12.08 12.49 28.03
C GLU A 117 11.28 11.68 27.00
N SER A 118 12.01 10.87 26.24
CA SER A 118 11.44 9.97 25.23
C SER A 118 10.68 8.84 25.90
N ARG A 119 9.48 8.53 25.40
CA ARG A 119 8.71 7.35 25.80
C ARG A 119 8.24 6.58 24.58
N LYS A 120 8.13 5.25 24.71
CA LYS A 120 7.56 4.40 23.66
C LYS A 120 6.06 4.66 23.54
N PHE A 121 5.59 4.89 22.32
CA PHE A 121 4.20 5.10 21.98
C PHE A 121 3.75 4.08 20.94
N ASN A 122 2.87 3.14 21.33
CA ASN A 122 2.37 2.13 20.42
C ASN A 122 1.52 2.78 19.32
N LEU A 123 1.76 2.38 18.08
CA LEU A 123 1.10 2.93 16.91
C LEU A 123 -0.24 2.26 16.57
N MET A 124 -0.60 1.16 17.22
CA MET A 124 -1.92 0.55 17.07
C MET A 124 -3.01 1.48 17.58
N MET A 125 -4.08 1.64 16.82
CA MET A 125 -5.26 2.39 17.26
C MET A 125 -6.19 1.47 18.06
N LYS A 126 -6.22 1.70 19.38
CA LYS A 126 -7.11 0.98 20.30
C LYS A 126 -8.56 1.46 20.15
N THR A 127 -9.49 0.51 20.21
CA THR A 127 -10.94 0.74 20.22
C THR A 127 -11.62 -0.32 21.12
N TYR A 128 -12.94 -0.26 21.23
CA TYR A 128 -13.73 -1.12 22.09
C TYR A 128 -14.92 -1.68 21.30
N VAL A 129 -15.23 -2.96 21.48
CA VAL A 129 -16.36 -3.64 20.84
C VAL A 129 -17.29 -4.16 21.93
N GLY A 130 -18.51 -3.65 21.96
CA GLY A 130 -19.54 -4.06 22.91
C GLY A 130 -20.63 -3.01 23.02
N PRO A 131 -21.88 -3.40 23.34
CA PRO A 131 -23.00 -2.47 23.42
C PRO A 131 -22.98 -1.60 24.68
N VAL A 132 -22.23 -2.01 25.71
CA VAL A 132 -22.14 -1.34 27.01
C VAL A 132 -20.69 -0.97 27.25
N GLU A 133 -20.41 0.32 27.53
CA GLU A 133 -19.03 0.82 27.70
C GLU A 133 -18.23 0.05 28.76
N ASP A 134 -18.89 -0.36 29.85
CA ASP A 134 -18.26 -1.08 30.97
C ASP A 134 -18.00 -2.58 30.69
N GLU A 135 -18.64 -3.16 29.67
CA GLU A 135 -18.47 -4.55 29.24
C GLU A 135 -17.76 -4.66 27.89
N ALA A 136 -17.32 -3.54 27.32
CA ALA A 136 -16.76 -3.51 25.98
C ALA A 136 -15.39 -4.20 25.93
N GLU A 137 -15.25 -5.14 25.01
CA GLU A 137 -13.99 -5.82 24.78
C GLU A 137 -13.02 -4.89 24.06
N GLU A 138 -11.84 -4.72 24.64
CA GLU A 138 -10.74 -4.01 24.00
C GLU A 138 -10.32 -4.71 22.70
N THR A 139 -10.15 -3.95 21.63
CA THR A 139 -9.57 -4.42 20.37
C THR A 139 -8.82 -3.28 19.69
N TYR A 140 -8.32 -3.52 18.48
CA TYR A 140 -7.51 -2.59 17.73
C TYR A 140 -7.94 -2.57 16.27
N LEU A 141 -7.86 -1.38 15.66
CA LEU A 141 -7.84 -1.26 14.22
C LEU A 141 -6.50 -1.79 13.72
N ARG A 142 -6.52 -2.74 12.78
CA ARG A 142 -5.30 -3.36 12.25
C ARG A 142 -4.31 -2.33 11.70
N ALA A 143 -3.03 -2.50 11.99
CA ALA A 143 -1.95 -1.65 11.46
C ALA A 143 -1.30 -2.15 10.16
N GLU A 144 -1.64 -3.38 9.79
CA GLU A 144 -1.28 -4.07 8.56
C GLU A 144 -2.36 -5.09 8.20
N THR A 145 -2.39 -5.54 6.96
CA THR A 145 -3.38 -6.50 6.45
C THR A 145 -2.92 -7.96 6.57
N CYS A 146 -1.60 -8.19 6.65
CA CYS A 146 -0.94 -9.50 6.70
C CYS A 146 -1.47 -10.45 7.79
N GLN A 147 -1.81 -9.93 8.97
CA GLN A 147 -2.28 -10.77 10.08
C GLN A 147 -3.56 -11.53 9.75
N GLY A 148 -4.45 -10.93 8.94
CA GLY A 148 -5.66 -11.59 8.45
C GLY A 148 -5.36 -12.80 7.56
N ILE A 149 -4.28 -12.72 6.79
CA ILE A 149 -3.79 -13.80 5.92
C ILE A 149 -3.27 -14.97 6.77
N TYR A 150 -2.43 -14.68 7.77
CA TYR A 150 -1.81 -15.72 8.60
C TYR A 150 -2.82 -16.53 9.40
N VAL A 151 -3.80 -15.87 10.03
CA VAL A 151 -4.84 -16.57 10.80
C VAL A 151 -5.77 -17.41 9.91
N ASN A 152 -5.86 -17.09 8.62
CA ASN A 152 -6.66 -17.84 7.64
C ASN A 152 -5.84 -18.80 6.77
N PHE A 153 -4.53 -18.95 7.02
CA PHE A 153 -3.65 -19.77 6.20
C PHE A 153 -4.21 -21.18 5.95
N LYS A 154 -4.65 -21.86 7.02
CA LYS A 154 -5.24 -23.21 6.91
C LYS A 154 -6.58 -23.22 6.18
N ASN A 155 -7.47 -22.27 6.48
CA ASN A 155 -8.78 -22.15 5.82
C ASN A 155 -8.60 -21.99 4.31
N VAL A 156 -7.68 -21.13 3.88
CA VAL A 156 -7.40 -20.89 2.47
C VAL A 156 -6.74 -22.11 1.82
N ALA A 157 -5.69 -22.66 2.42
CA ALA A 157 -5.02 -23.85 1.88
C ALA A 157 -5.98 -25.04 1.70
N GLN A 158 -6.88 -25.27 2.66
CA GLN A 158 -7.84 -26.37 2.61
C GLN A 158 -8.95 -26.15 1.58
N SER A 159 -9.56 -24.96 1.56
CA SER A 159 -10.69 -24.65 0.67
C SER A 159 -10.27 -24.56 -0.80
N THR A 160 -9.05 -24.09 -1.08
CA THR A 160 -8.50 -23.96 -2.43
C THR A 160 -7.70 -25.18 -2.88
N ARG A 161 -7.33 -26.06 -1.94
CA ARG A 161 -6.48 -27.24 -2.15
C ARG A 161 -5.08 -26.89 -2.69
N LEU A 162 -4.64 -25.65 -2.50
CA LEU A 162 -3.30 -25.21 -2.88
C LEU A 162 -2.23 -25.89 -2.03
N LYS A 163 -1.09 -26.16 -2.65
CA LYS A 163 0.09 -26.73 -2.03
C LYS A 163 1.22 -25.71 -2.06
N ILE A 164 2.16 -25.82 -1.13
CA ILE A 164 3.33 -24.96 -1.09
C ILE A 164 4.19 -25.22 -2.36
N PRO A 165 4.64 -24.19 -3.09
CA PRO A 165 4.46 -22.77 -2.81
C PRO A 165 3.16 -22.20 -3.36
N PHE A 166 2.54 -21.29 -2.59
CA PHE A 166 1.38 -20.52 -3.03
C PHE A 166 1.31 -19.18 -2.30
N GLY A 167 0.54 -18.23 -2.82
CA GLY A 167 0.36 -16.91 -2.24
C GLY A 167 -1.08 -16.65 -1.79
N ILE A 168 -1.21 -15.77 -0.81
CA ILE A 168 -2.49 -15.15 -0.46
C ILE A 168 -2.28 -13.65 -0.52
N CYS A 169 -3.16 -12.94 -1.23
CA CYS A 169 -3.12 -11.49 -1.34
C CYS A 169 -4.37 -10.85 -0.74
N GLN A 170 -4.20 -9.65 -0.20
CA GLN A 170 -5.28 -8.86 0.38
C GLN A 170 -5.09 -7.39 0.03
N ILE A 171 -6.20 -6.70 -0.23
CA ILE A 171 -6.24 -5.24 -0.29
C ILE A 171 -7.18 -4.76 0.79
N GLY A 172 -6.77 -3.79 1.60
CA GLY A 172 -7.69 -3.20 2.56
C GLY A 172 -7.08 -2.10 3.40
N LYS A 173 -7.92 -1.51 4.25
CA LYS A 173 -7.51 -0.42 5.14
C LYS A 173 -6.60 -0.91 6.26
N SER A 174 -5.68 -0.04 6.65
CA SER A 174 -4.80 -0.16 7.81
C SER A 174 -4.69 1.20 8.52
N PHE A 175 -4.40 1.14 9.81
CA PHE A 175 -4.44 2.28 10.70
C PHE A 175 -3.17 2.37 11.52
N ARG A 176 -2.51 3.52 11.50
CA ARG A 176 -1.33 3.80 12.32
C ARG A 176 -1.51 5.12 13.03
N ASN A 177 -1.36 5.14 14.35
CA ASN A 177 -1.53 6.33 15.17
C ASN A 177 -0.32 7.27 15.07
N GLU A 178 -0.04 7.71 13.85
CA GLU A 178 1.13 8.49 13.47
C GLU A 178 1.26 9.75 14.34
N ILE A 179 2.45 9.94 14.92
CA ILE A 179 2.72 11.04 15.86
C ILE A 179 2.84 12.36 15.08
N THR A 180 3.55 12.33 13.95
CA THR A 180 3.79 13.52 13.13
C THR A 180 3.48 13.21 11.68
N PRO A 181 2.20 13.31 11.30
CA PRO A 181 1.84 13.24 9.89
C PRO A 181 2.55 14.33 9.07
N LYS A 182 2.99 13.98 7.86
CA LYS A 182 3.79 14.86 7.00
C LYS A 182 3.62 14.48 5.53
N ASP A 183 3.99 15.39 4.64
CA ASP A 183 4.16 15.12 3.21
C ASP A 183 2.87 14.64 2.54
N PHE A 184 1.77 15.38 2.79
CA PHE A 184 0.44 15.16 2.21
C PHE A 184 -0.15 13.79 2.55
N ILE A 185 -0.42 12.93 1.55
CA ILE A 185 -0.97 11.57 1.74
C ILE A 185 0.10 10.51 1.97
N TYR A 186 1.39 10.88 2.04
CA TYR A 186 2.48 9.92 2.23
C TYR A 186 2.50 9.33 3.65
N ARG A 187 2.24 10.16 4.67
CA ARG A 187 2.08 9.75 6.08
C ARG A 187 0.72 10.16 6.61
N VAL A 188 -0.18 9.20 6.61
CA VAL A 188 -1.56 9.33 7.06
C VAL A 188 -1.86 8.31 8.15
N ARG A 189 -2.94 8.55 8.90
CA ARG A 189 -3.36 7.66 9.97
C ARG A 189 -4.24 6.50 9.50
N GLU A 190 -4.91 6.69 8.38
CA GLU A 190 -5.76 5.73 7.70
C GLU A 190 -5.32 5.67 6.24
N PHE A 191 -5.00 4.48 5.76
CA PHE A 191 -4.56 4.23 4.38
C PHE A 191 -4.97 2.84 3.93
N GLU A 192 -4.85 2.56 2.63
CA GLU A 192 -5.01 1.21 2.10
C GLU A 192 -3.65 0.60 1.76
N GLN A 193 -3.51 -0.68 2.03
CA GLN A 193 -2.37 -1.48 1.60
C GLN A 193 -2.84 -2.57 0.64
N MET A 194 -1.92 -3.00 -0.21
CA MET A 194 -2.03 -4.24 -0.97
C MET A 194 -0.88 -5.11 -0.51
N GLU A 195 -1.16 -6.27 0.06
CA GLU A 195 -0.12 -7.12 0.63
C GLU A 195 -0.29 -8.54 0.12
N MET A 196 0.81 -9.16 -0.25
CA MET A 196 0.86 -10.54 -0.71
C MET A 196 1.86 -11.30 0.15
N GLN A 197 1.42 -12.46 0.66
CA GLN A 197 2.23 -13.39 1.44
C GLN A 197 2.44 -14.65 0.62
N TRP A 198 3.66 -14.84 0.13
CA TRP A 198 4.08 -16.01 -0.63
C TRP A 198 4.66 -17.05 0.32
N PHE A 199 3.92 -18.13 0.56
CA PHE A 199 4.34 -19.23 1.39
C PHE A 199 5.19 -20.19 0.56
N CYS A 200 6.45 -20.36 0.92
CA CYS A 200 7.40 -21.21 0.19
C CYS A 200 8.13 -22.20 1.13
N PRO A 201 8.72 -23.28 0.59
CA PRO A 201 9.52 -24.20 1.37
C PRO A 201 10.72 -23.49 2.02
N ALA A 202 11.08 -23.88 3.24
CA ALA A 202 12.24 -23.33 3.93
C ALA A 202 13.58 -23.77 3.30
N SER A 203 13.59 -24.94 2.64
CA SER A 203 14.76 -25.54 2.01
C SER A 203 14.34 -26.61 0.98
N LEU A 204 15.28 -27.01 0.12
CA LEU A 204 15.07 -27.99 -0.96
C LEU A 204 14.61 -29.37 -0.47
N ASP A 205 15.12 -29.81 0.68
CA ASP A 205 14.77 -31.07 1.37
C ASP A 205 13.33 -31.10 1.91
N LYS A 206 12.68 -29.93 2.01
CA LYS A 206 11.31 -29.80 2.48
C LYS A 206 10.27 -29.72 1.34
N VAL A 207 10.69 -29.96 0.10
CA VAL A 207 9.86 -29.92 -1.10
C VAL A 207 9.43 -31.34 -1.47
N THR A 208 8.13 -31.61 -1.54
CA THR A 208 7.63 -32.91 -2.04
C THR A 208 6.62 -32.80 -3.17
N GLN A 209 5.90 -31.67 -3.27
CA GLN A 209 4.96 -31.46 -4.36
C GLN A 209 4.97 -29.98 -4.74
N ILE A 210 5.34 -29.70 -5.99
CA ILE A 210 5.21 -28.40 -6.62
C ILE A 210 4.08 -28.56 -7.64
N ASN A 211 3.21 -27.55 -7.78
CA ASN A 211 2.19 -27.54 -8.82
C ASN A 211 2.90 -27.69 -10.18
N ALA A 212 2.77 -28.87 -10.79
CA ALA A 212 3.77 -29.42 -11.71
C ALA A 212 3.67 -28.89 -13.15
N ASP A 213 2.69 -28.04 -13.47
CA ASP A 213 2.32 -27.81 -14.87
C ASP A 213 2.82 -26.48 -15.46
N SER A 214 3.24 -25.49 -14.65
CA SER A 214 3.76 -24.19 -15.13
C SER A 214 5.13 -23.77 -14.54
N ASP A 215 5.55 -24.42 -13.45
CA ASP A 215 6.72 -24.02 -12.63
C ASP A 215 7.87 -25.04 -12.69
N ALA A 216 8.01 -25.80 -13.78
CA ALA A 216 9.05 -26.82 -13.94
C ALA A 216 10.48 -26.31 -13.67
N ASP A 217 10.76 -25.04 -14.01
CA ASP A 217 12.03 -24.33 -13.79
C ASP A 217 12.15 -23.68 -12.40
N LYS A 218 11.04 -23.63 -11.64
CA LYS A 218 11.01 -23.12 -10.25
C LYS A 218 11.11 -24.22 -9.20
N ARG A 219 11.28 -25.47 -9.64
CA ARG A 219 11.51 -26.61 -8.75
C ARG A 219 12.78 -26.43 -7.92
N GLY A 220 12.64 -26.48 -6.60
CA GLY A 220 13.76 -26.37 -5.68
C GLY A 220 14.26 -24.95 -5.42
N TRP A 221 13.45 -23.93 -5.69
CA TRP A 221 13.79 -22.56 -5.31
C TRP A 221 13.84 -22.40 -3.79
N THR A 222 14.91 -21.78 -3.31
CA THR A 222 15.07 -21.36 -1.92
C THR A 222 14.23 -20.11 -1.64
N PRO A 223 13.95 -19.79 -0.37
CA PRO A 223 13.33 -18.52 0.00
C PRO A 223 14.02 -17.29 -0.61
N ASP A 224 15.35 -17.28 -0.70
CA ASP A 224 16.10 -16.17 -1.29
C ASP A 224 15.88 -16.07 -2.81
N LYS A 225 15.72 -17.18 -3.53
CA LYS A 225 15.35 -17.14 -4.95
C LYS A 225 13.93 -16.60 -5.15
N TRP A 226 12.99 -16.99 -4.28
CA TRP A 226 11.64 -16.42 -4.29
C TRP A 226 11.64 -14.93 -3.97
N PHE A 227 12.50 -14.50 -3.04
CA PHE A 227 12.71 -13.09 -2.72
C PHE A 227 13.16 -12.30 -3.94
N GLU A 228 14.22 -12.76 -4.63
CA GLU A 228 14.73 -12.09 -5.83
C GLU A 228 13.71 -12.07 -6.98
N PHE A 229 12.97 -13.17 -7.15
CA PHE A 229 11.88 -13.24 -8.12
C PHE A 229 10.81 -12.19 -7.82
N TRP A 230 10.30 -12.16 -6.59
CA TRP A 230 9.25 -11.21 -6.22
C TRP A 230 9.75 -9.77 -6.30
N LEU A 231 10.96 -9.46 -5.82
CA LEU A 231 11.53 -8.12 -5.97
C LEU A 231 11.55 -7.66 -7.43
N LYS A 232 11.98 -8.56 -8.35
CA LYS A 232 11.97 -8.27 -9.78
C LYS A 232 10.55 -8.09 -10.34
N GLU A 233 9.61 -8.97 -10.00
CA GLU A 233 8.22 -8.86 -10.45
C GLU A 233 7.55 -7.57 -9.95
N ARG A 234 7.84 -7.15 -8.72
CA ARG A 234 7.36 -5.89 -8.17
C ARG A 234 7.93 -4.68 -8.90
N LEU A 235 9.23 -4.66 -9.20
CA LEU A 235 9.83 -3.62 -10.04
C LEU A 235 9.22 -3.59 -11.45
N ASN A 236 9.05 -4.76 -12.08
CA ASN A 236 8.44 -4.87 -13.41
C ASN A 236 7.01 -4.33 -13.43
N TRP A 237 6.25 -4.48 -12.34
CA TRP A 237 4.91 -3.92 -12.24
C TRP A 237 4.92 -2.38 -12.29
N TYR A 238 5.86 -1.73 -11.60
CA TYR A 238 6.01 -0.27 -11.66
C TYR A 238 6.45 0.22 -13.05
N TYR A 239 7.46 -0.43 -13.65
CA TYR A 239 7.94 -0.08 -15.00
C TYR A 239 6.85 -0.32 -16.06
N GLY A 240 6.11 -1.42 -15.95
CA GLY A 240 4.97 -1.72 -16.82
C GLY A 240 3.82 -0.71 -16.70
N LEU A 241 3.78 0.09 -15.63
CA LEU A 241 2.86 1.20 -15.43
C LEU A 241 3.47 2.57 -15.75
N GLY A 242 4.65 2.59 -16.37
CA GLY A 242 5.26 3.79 -16.93
C GLY A 242 6.05 4.64 -15.94
N ILE A 243 6.39 4.12 -14.75
CA ILE A 243 7.32 4.81 -13.85
C ILE A 243 8.70 4.88 -14.49
N LYS A 244 9.31 6.07 -14.44
CA LYS A 244 10.66 6.29 -14.97
C LYS A 244 11.72 5.61 -14.11
N GLU A 245 12.66 4.91 -14.75
CA GLU A 245 13.70 4.14 -14.06
C GLU A 245 14.56 5.02 -13.15
N GLU A 246 14.88 6.26 -13.55
CA GLU A 246 15.68 7.18 -12.75
C GLU A 246 15.01 7.63 -11.43
N ASN A 247 13.70 7.42 -11.31
CA ASN A 247 12.91 7.81 -10.15
C ASN A 247 12.58 6.64 -9.22
N LEU A 248 12.97 5.40 -9.57
CA LEU A 248 12.74 4.21 -8.78
C LEU A 248 14.08 3.54 -8.40
N ARG A 249 14.23 3.09 -7.16
CA ARG A 249 15.41 2.33 -6.74
C ARG A 249 15.05 1.29 -5.69
N THR A 250 15.95 0.33 -5.50
CA THR A 250 15.91 -0.59 -4.35
C THR A 250 16.92 -0.14 -3.28
N ARG A 251 16.52 -0.17 -2.02
CA ARG A 251 17.38 0.06 -0.86
C ARG A 251 17.33 -1.14 0.06
N GLU A 252 18.47 -1.78 0.32
CA GLU A 252 18.56 -2.82 1.33
C GLU A 252 18.39 -2.19 2.72
N VAL A 253 17.52 -2.76 3.56
CA VAL A 253 17.29 -2.28 4.91
C VAL A 253 18.44 -2.78 5.81
N GLY A 254 19.09 -1.85 6.52
CA GLY A 254 20.19 -2.18 7.41
C GLY A 254 19.75 -3.09 8.56
N LYS A 255 20.66 -3.90 9.11
CA LYS A 255 20.34 -4.86 10.19
C LYS A 255 19.68 -4.22 11.42
N ASP A 256 20.05 -2.98 11.73
CA ASP A 256 19.52 -2.22 12.87
C ASP A 256 18.13 -1.61 12.59
N GLU A 257 17.71 -1.56 11.32
CA GLU A 257 16.40 -1.08 10.85
C GLU A 257 15.44 -2.24 10.54
N LEU A 258 15.91 -3.49 10.56
CA LEU A 258 15.07 -4.65 10.26
C LEU A 258 13.95 -4.79 11.30
N ALA A 259 12.73 -4.98 10.80
CA ALA A 259 11.62 -5.39 11.64
C ALA A 259 11.92 -6.72 12.33
N HIS A 260 11.38 -6.93 13.54
CA HIS A 260 11.69 -8.08 14.40
C HIS A 260 11.38 -9.45 13.78
N TYR A 261 10.56 -9.49 12.72
CA TYR A 261 10.17 -10.68 11.98
C TYR A 261 10.96 -10.90 10.69
N ALA A 262 11.74 -9.93 10.20
CA ALA A 262 12.36 -9.99 8.87
C ALA A 262 13.80 -10.54 8.93
N LYS A 263 14.07 -11.59 8.13
CA LYS A 263 15.42 -12.09 7.84
C LYS A 263 16.16 -11.21 6.83
N ARG A 264 15.42 -10.63 5.88
CA ARG A 264 15.90 -9.68 4.86
C ARG A 264 14.77 -8.75 4.47
N ALA A 265 15.09 -7.50 4.19
CA ALA A 265 14.13 -6.51 3.72
C ALA A 265 14.77 -5.60 2.66
N VAL A 266 14.04 -5.37 1.57
CA VAL A 266 14.39 -4.41 0.52
C VAL A 266 13.21 -3.47 0.34
N ASP A 267 13.47 -2.18 0.48
CA ASP A 267 12.52 -1.13 0.16
C ASP A 267 12.64 -0.77 -1.32
N ILE A 268 11.53 -0.78 -2.04
CA ILE A 268 11.39 -0.09 -3.32
C ILE A 268 11.04 1.36 -3.00
N GLU A 269 11.93 2.27 -3.34
CA GLU A 269 11.82 3.69 -3.05
C GLU A 269 11.57 4.49 -4.33
N TYR A 270 10.66 5.46 -4.23
CA TYR A 270 10.44 6.48 -5.25
C TYR A 270 11.09 7.81 -4.86
N LYS A 271 11.62 8.52 -5.85
CA LYS A 271 12.20 9.86 -5.69
C LYS A 271 11.10 10.93 -5.64
N PHE A 272 10.40 11.04 -4.51
CA PHE A 272 9.42 12.11 -4.31
C PHE A 272 10.09 13.50 -4.32
N PRO A 273 9.32 14.59 -4.51
CA PRO A 273 9.83 15.96 -4.39
C PRO A 273 10.49 16.28 -3.05
N PHE A 274 10.17 15.50 -2.01
CA PHE A 274 10.72 15.58 -0.65
C PHE A 274 11.77 14.49 -0.33
N GLY A 275 12.30 13.83 -1.37
CA GLY A 275 13.39 12.85 -1.27
C GLY A 275 12.98 11.41 -1.54
N TRP A 276 13.97 10.52 -1.49
CA TRP A 276 13.76 9.07 -1.64
C TRP A 276 12.96 8.52 -0.47
N LYS A 277 11.85 7.85 -0.78
CA LYS A 277 10.95 7.28 0.22
C LYS A 277 10.31 6.00 -0.29
N GLU A 278 10.10 5.07 0.63
CA GLU A 278 9.53 3.74 0.41
C GLU A 278 8.07 3.80 -0.09
N VAL A 279 7.80 3.07 -1.16
CA VAL A 279 6.43 2.86 -1.70
C VAL A 279 5.98 1.40 -1.55
N GLU A 280 6.94 0.48 -1.51
CA GLU A 280 6.72 -0.94 -1.30
C GLU A 280 7.91 -1.58 -0.58
N GLY A 281 7.64 -2.45 0.40
CA GLY A 281 8.62 -3.28 1.07
C GLY A 281 8.52 -4.73 0.61
N VAL A 282 9.66 -5.35 0.29
CA VAL A 282 9.77 -6.79 0.02
C VAL A 282 10.55 -7.44 1.15
N HIS A 283 9.93 -8.39 1.86
CA HIS A 283 10.51 -8.98 3.07
C HIS A 283 10.61 -10.50 2.97
N ASN A 284 11.75 -11.06 3.37
CA ASN A 284 11.84 -12.47 3.74
C ASN A 284 11.59 -12.57 5.24
N ARG A 285 10.42 -13.08 5.64
CA ARG A 285 9.99 -13.14 7.04
C ARG A 285 10.33 -14.48 7.71
N GLY A 286 10.92 -15.41 6.96
CA GLY A 286 11.11 -16.77 7.43
C GLY A 286 9.78 -17.41 7.85
N ASP A 287 9.80 -18.19 8.92
CA ASP A 287 8.69 -18.94 9.48
C ASP A 287 8.03 -18.25 10.69
N TRP A 288 8.40 -17.01 10.96
CA TRP A 288 8.09 -16.31 12.21
C TRP A 288 6.59 -16.15 12.45
N ASP A 289 5.82 -15.73 11.43
CA ASP A 289 4.40 -15.40 11.61
C ASP A 289 3.54 -16.64 11.93
N LEU A 290 3.64 -17.70 11.14
CA LEU A 290 2.85 -18.91 11.36
C LEU A 290 3.27 -19.66 12.63
N SER A 291 4.57 -19.71 12.93
CA SER A 291 5.05 -20.38 14.14
C SER A 291 4.58 -19.66 15.41
N ASN A 292 4.59 -18.33 15.44
CA ASN A 292 4.10 -17.56 16.59
C ASN A 292 2.58 -17.64 16.74
N HIS A 293 1.80 -17.53 15.65
CA HIS A 293 0.35 -17.72 15.73
C HIS A 293 -0.01 -19.14 16.16
N SER A 294 0.69 -20.16 15.68
CA SER A 294 0.48 -21.54 16.09
C SER A 294 0.74 -21.72 17.59
N LYS A 295 1.85 -21.18 18.09
CA LYS A 295 2.19 -21.20 19.53
C LYS A 295 1.16 -20.46 20.38
N ALA A 296 0.70 -19.29 19.96
CA ALA A 296 -0.18 -18.44 20.74
C ALA A 296 -1.65 -18.90 20.74
N SER A 297 -2.11 -19.48 19.63
CA SER A 297 -3.48 -19.98 19.48
C SER A 297 -3.67 -21.41 19.99
N GLY A 298 -2.60 -22.23 19.94
CA GLY A 298 -2.67 -23.68 20.17
C GLY A 298 -3.05 -24.49 18.93
N GLU A 299 -3.39 -23.83 17.82
CA GLU A 299 -3.71 -24.47 16.54
C GLU A 299 -2.46 -24.77 15.73
N ASP A 300 -2.38 -25.95 15.08
CA ASP A 300 -1.25 -26.33 14.25
C ASP A 300 -1.33 -25.67 12.86
N LEU A 301 -0.57 -24.59 12.66
CA LEU A 301 -0.45 -23.91 11.36
C LEU A 301 0.68 -24.47 10.48
N GLY A 302 1.39 -25.51 10.94
CA GLY A 302 2.49 -26.13 10.21
C GLY A 302 2.03 -26.97 9.02
N CYS A 303 2.92 -27.12 8.05
CA CYS A 303 2.78 -28.04 6.93
C CYS A 303 3.44 -29.40 7.25
N ILE A 304 3.05 -30.44 6.52
CA ILE A 304 3.66 -31.77 6.61
C ILE A 304 4.31 -32.06 5.26
N ASN A 305 5.57 -32.47 5.29
CA ASN A 305 6.25 -33.04 4.13
C ASN A 305 5.68 -34.45 3.88
N GLU A 306 5.11 -34.71 2.68
CA GLU A 306 4.43 -35.98 2.45
C GLU A 306 5.37 -37.20 2.37
N GLU A 307 6.64 -37.00 2.03
CA GLU A 307 7.66 -38.05 1.91
C GLU A 307 8.32 -38.34 3.26
N THR A 308 8.85 -37.32 3.93
CA THR A 308 9.58 -37.47 5.20
C THR A 308 8.65 -37.53 6.41
N LYS A 309 7.38 -37.13 6.25
CA LYS A 309 6.40 -36.93 7.33
C LYS A 309 6.80 -35.88 8.36
N GLU A 310 7.83 -35.10 8.09
CA GLU A 310 8.28 -34.04 8.99
C GLU A 310 7.35 -32.82 8.94
N LYS A 311 7.10 -32.23 10.11
CA LYS A 311 6.39 -30.97 10.23
C LYS A 311 7.35 -29.80 10.02
N TYR A 312 6.88 -28.78 9.31
CA TYR A 312 7.62 -27.54 9.13
C TYR A 312 6.68 -26.35 8.97
N PHE A 313 7.15 -25.15 9.29
CA PHE A 313 6.48 -23.91 8.91
C PHE A 313 7.06 -23.42 7.58
N PRO A 314 6.23 -23.05 6.59
CA PRO A 314 6.75 -22.47 5.36
C PRO A 314 7.39 -21.11 5.65
N ASN A 315 8.41 -20.76 4.86
CA ASN A 315 8.93 -19.41 4.86
C ASN A 315 7.95 -18.50 4.11
N ILE A 316 7.94 -17.22 4.48
CA ILE A 316 7.06 -16.22 3.88
C ILE A 316 7.91 -15.15 3.21
N ILE A 317 7.66 -14.95 1.91
CA ILE A 317 8.09 -13.75 1.19
C ILE A 317 6.91 -12.81 1.08
N GLU A 318 7.05 -11.63 1.67
CA GLU A 318 6.05 -10.59 1.67
C GLU A 318 6.35 -9.55 0.60
N THR A 319 5.31 -9.05 -0.06
CA THR A 319 5.34 -7.76 -0.77
C THR A 319 4.26 -6.87 -0.19
N SER A 320 4.61 -5.72 0.38
CA SER A 320 3.69 -4.80 1.05
C SER A 320 3.77 -3.42 0.41
N ILE A 321 2.66 -2.95 -0.17
CA ILE A 321 2.60 -1.71 -0.95
C ILE A 321 1.51 -0.79 -0.40
N GLY A 322 1.83 0.50 -0.26
CA GLY A 322 0.86 1.53 0.16
C GLY A 322 0.10 2.10 -1.03
N VAL A 323 -1.20 1.86 -1.13
CA VAL A 323 -2.04 2.34 -2.26
C VAL A 323 -1.97 3.86 -2.37
N ASP A 324 -2.09 4.56 -1.24
CA ASP A 324 -2.10 6.01 -1.14
C ASP A 324 -0.72 6.60 -1.54
N ARG A 325 0.38 5.92 -1.18
CA ARG A 325 1.73 6.30 -1.61
C ARG A 325 1.93 6.09 -3.11
N CYS A 326 1.42 4.99 -3.66
CA CYS A 326 1.44 4.77 -5.11
C CYS A 326 0.63 5.81 -5.86
N LEU A 327 -0.55 6.19 -5.36
CA LEU A 327 -1.33 7.27 -5.96
C LEU A 327 -0.52 8.57 -6.01
N LEU A 328 0.14 8.95 -4.91
CA LEU A 328 1.00 10.13 -4.88
C LEU A 328 2.16 10.01 -5.87
N MET A 329 2.83 8.85 -5.89
CA MET A 329 3.92 8.56 -6.81
C MET A 329 3.49 8.72 -8.27
N PHE A 330 2.38 8.11 -8.70
CA PHE A 330 1.89 8.23 -10.07
C PHE A 330 1.46 9.66 -10.43
N LEU A 331 0.93 10.42 -9.46
CA LEU A 331 0.66 11.85 -9.66
C LEU A 331 1.95 12.64 -9.86
N CYS A 332 2.98 12.40 -9.04
CA CYS A 332 4.27 13.07 -9.17
C CYS A 332 4.98 12.72 -10.48
N ASP A 333 5.04 11.44 -10.83
CA ASP A 333 5.81 10.97 -11.99
C ASP A 333 5.16 11.35 -13.32
N GLY A 334 3.81 11.37 -13.35
CA GLY A 334 3.03 11.75 -14.51
C GLY A 334 2.87 13.26 -14.70
N TYR A 335 3.22 14.10 -13.73
CA TYR A 335 3.02 15.55 -13.84
C TYR A 335 4.03 16.19 -14.77
N GLU A 336 3.52 16.91 -15.78
CA GLU A 336 4.33 17.66 -16.73
C GLU A 336 3.71 19.03 -17.01
N GLU A 337 4.56 20.04 -17.15
CA GLU A 337 4.18 21.37 -17.61
C GLU A 337 4.77 21.57 -19.01
N VAL A 338 3.90 21.84 -19.98
CA VAL A 338 4.27 22.04 -21.39
C VAL A 338 4.20 23.54 -21.67
N GLU A 339 5.37 24.18 -21.82
CA GLU A 339 5.48 25.57 -22.24
C GLU A 339 4.96 25.74 -23.67
N GLY A 340 4.18 26.80 -23.92
CA GLY A 340 3.48 26.99 -25.20
C GLY A 340 2.37 25.96 -25.44
N GLY A 341 1.96 25.19 -24.43
CA GLY A 341 0.89 24.19 -24.58
C GLY A 341 1.22 23.06 -25.56
N ARG A 342 0.23 22.20 -25.82
CA ARG A 342 0.42 20.97 -26.62
C ARG A 342 0.12 21.10 -28.12
N THR A 343 -0.23 22.29 -28.62
CA THR A 343 -0.62 22.47 -30.03
C THR A 343 0.60 22.60 -30.93
N GLU A 344 0.73 21.71 -31.91
CA GLU A 344 1.75 21.81 -32.97
C GLU A 344 1.20 22.46 -34.26
N THR A 345 -0.12 22.62 -34.37
CA THR A 345 -0.81 23.02 -35.60
C THR A 345 -1.35 24.45 -35.58
N THR A 346 -1.44 25.05 -34.40
CA THR A 346 -1.93 26.42 -34.20
C THR A 346 -1.09 27.12 -33.14
N GLU A 347 -1.05 28.46 -33.19
CA GLU A 347 -0.40 29.25 -32.14
C GLU A 347 -0.99 28.91 -30.76
N ALA A 348 -0.09 28.68 -29.82
CA ALA A 348 -0.41 28.41 -28.45
C ALA A 348 -1.19 29.56 -27.82
N LYS A 349 -2.44 29.30 -27.41
CA LYS A 349 -3.21 30.28 -26.63
C LYS A 349 -2.85 30.31 -25.14
N LYS A 350 -2.07 29.34 -24.67
CA LYS A 350 -1.65 29.22 -23.27
C LYS A 350 -0.13 29.27 -23.20
N GLU A 351 0.38 30.07 -22.27
CA GLU A 351 1.80 30.10 -21.95
C GLU A 351 2.30 28.77 -21.36
N LEU A 352 1.43 28.08 -20.61
CA LEU A 352 1.76 26.82 -19.96
C LEU A 352 0.53 25.91 -19.87
N GLU A 353 0.69 24.63 -20.18
CA GLU A 353 -0.34 23.61 -20.05
C GLU A 353 0.13 22.45 -19.17
N THR A 354 -0.61 22.19 -18.09
CA THR A 354 -0.35 21.03 -17.23
C THR A 354 -0.97 19.77 -17.83
N VAL A 355 -0.19 18.70 -17.89
CA VAL A 355 -0.57 17.37 -18.38
C VAL A 355 -0.23 16.33 -17.34
N LEU A 356 -1.11 15.34 -17.17
CA LEU A 356 -0.85 14.18 -16.34
C LEU A 356 -0.70 12.94 -17.22
N LYS A 357 0.55 12.55 -17.52
CA LYS A 357 0.91 11.41 -18.37
C LYS A 357 0.79 10.06 -17.64
N LEU A 358 -0.41 9.77 -17.14
CA LEU A 358 -0.68 8.45 -16.53
C LEU A 358 -0.72 7.35 -17.59
N HIS A 359 -0.26 6.16 -17.22
CA HIS A 359 -0.49 4.97 -18.04
C HIS A 359 -2.00 4.75 -18.26
N LYS A 360 -2.38 4.30 -19.46
CA LYS A 360 -3.79 4.15 -19.89
C LYS A 360 -4.64 3.31 -18.92
N ASN A 361 -4.04 2.30 -18.29
CA ASN A 361 -4.73 1.45 -17.32
C ASN A 361 -5.02 2.21 -16.00
N LEU A 362 -4.24 3.23 -15.66
CA LEU A 362 -4.40 4.02 -14.45
C LEU A 362 -5.27 5.27 -14.63
N ALA A 363 -5.34 5.83 -15.84
CA ALA A 363 -6.09 7.05 -16.14
C ALA A 363 -7.52 7.02 -15.53
N PRO A 364 -7.90 7.99 -14.68
CA PRO A 364 -9.22 8.00 -14.01
C PRO A 364 -10.39 7.99 -14.99
N VAL A 365 -10.25 8.76 -16.07
CA VAL A 365 -11.20 8.82 -17.19
C VAL A 365 -10.49 8.24 -18.41
N LYS A 366 -11.10 7.24 -19.05
CA LYS A 366 -10.53 6.56 -20.22
C LYS A 366 -10.85 7.29 -21.52
N VAL A 367 -12.05 7.87 -21.62
CA VAL A 367 -12.51 8.56 -22.82
C VAL A 367 -13.25 9.84 -22.45
N ALA A 368 -12.89 10.95 -23.11
CA ALA A 368 -13.65 12.19 -23.08
C ALA A 368 -14.41 12.35 -24.41
N VAL A 369 -15.70 12.64 -24.34
CA VAL A 369 -16.55 12.92 -25.51
C VAL A 369 -16.89 14.41 -25.52
N LEU A 370 -16.37 15.11 -26.52
CA LEU A 370 -16.37 16.58 -26.58
C LEU A 370 -17.12 17.04 -27.86
N PRO A 371 -18.40 17.46 -27.79
CA PRO A 371 -19.08 18.08 -28.92
C PRO A 371 -18.38 19.39 -29.31
N LEU A 372 -18.08 19.55 -30.60
CA LEU A 372 -17.35 20.73 -31.08
C LEU A 372 -18.11 22.05 -30.81
N VAL A 373 -19.44 22.02 -30.94
CA VAL A 373 -20.30 23.18 -30.66
C VAL A 373 -21.56 22.72 -29.94
N LYS A 374 -21.94 23.44 -28.86
CA LYS A 374 -23.06 23.09 -27.99
C LYS A 374 -24.43 23.57 -28.51
N ASN A 375 -24.45 24.48 -29.49
CA ASN A 375 -25.67 25.09 -30.04
C ASN A 375 -26.23 24.37 -31.28
N LYS A 376 -25.56 23.33 -31.78
CA LYS A 376 -26.05 22.51 -32.90
C LYS A 376 -26.64 21.21 -32.36
N PRO A 377 -27.98 21.04 -32.35
CA PRO A 377 -28.63 19.88 -31.76
C PRO A 377 -28.12 18.55 -32.33
N GLU A 378 -27.87 18.48 -33.63
CA GLU A 378 -27.41 17.27 -34.31
C GLU A 378 -26.03 16.79 -33.83
N ILE A 379 -25.12 17.73 -33.52
CA ILE A 379 -23.78 17.39 -32.99
C ILE A 379 -23.90 16.94 -31.54
N VAL A 380 -24.72 17.62 -30.75
CA VAL A 380 -24.94 17.29 -29.33
C VAL A 380 -25.59 15.92 -29.20
N GLU A 381 -26.59 15.63 -30.02
CA GLU A 381 -27.28 14.34 -30.05
C GLU A 381 -26.32 13.21 -30.40
N LYS A 382 -25.52 13.38 -31.46
CA LYS A 382 -24.51 12.37 -31.84
C LYS A 382 -23.46 12.17 -30.75
N ALA A 383 -22.98 13.23 -30.12
CA ALA A 383 -22.03 13.13 -29.02
C ALA A 383 -22.63 12.39 -27.82
N LYS A 384 -23.90 12.63 -27.49
CA LYS A 384 -24.61 11.90 -26.41
C LYS A 384 -24.83 10.43 -26.74
N GLU A 385 -25.12 10.09 -28.00
CA GLU A 385 -25.20 8.72 -28.47
C GLU A 385 -23.86 7.99 -28.26
N VAL A 386 -22.76 8.58 -28.74
CA VAL A 386 -21.40 8.04 -28.57
C VAL A 386 -21.04 7.88 -27.09
N TYR A 387 -21.31 8.90 -26.27
CA TYR A 387 -21.08 8.83 -24.82
C TYR A 387 -21.90 7.70 -24.17
N SER A 388 -23.18 7.54 -24.56
CA SER A 388 -24.06 6.52 -24.01
C SER A 388 -23.64 5.10 -24.40
N PHE A 389 -23.06 4.93 -25.58
CA PHE A 389 -22.46 3.67 -26.02
C PHE A 389 -21.19 3.34 -25.24
N LEU A 390 -20.26 4.30 -25.11
CA LEU A 390 -18.96 4.08 -24.49
C LEU A 390 -19.03 3.90 -22.96
N LYS A 391 -19.90 4.65 -22.28
CA LYS A 391 -19.99 4.64 -20.81
C LYS A 391 -20.42 3.29 -20.21
N GLN A 392 -20.87 2.34 -21.03
CA GLN A 392 -21.20 0.98 -20.61
C GLN A 392 -19.95 0.15 -20.30
N ASN A 393 -18.81 0.47 -20.92
CA ASN A 393 -17.57 -0.31 -20.84
C ASN A 393 -16.39 0.48 -20.28
N PHE A 394 -16.48 1.81 -20.28
CA PHE A 394 -15.39 2.70 -19.87
C PHE A 394 -15.88 3.80 -18.93
N VAL A 395 -15.00 4.24 -18.03
CA VAL A 395 -15.21 5.50 -17.31
C VAL A 395 -15.03 6.63 -18.31
N CYS A 396 -16.14 7.32 -18.61
CA CYS A 396 -16.20 8.37 -19.62
C CYS A 396 -16.60 9.71 -19.01
N GLN A 397 -16.07 10.78 -19.58
CA GLN A 397 -16.51 12.15 -19.29
C GLN A 397 -17.13 12.77 -20.55
N TYR A 398 -18.24 13.47 -20.38
CA TYR A 398 -18.85 14.32 -21.40
C TYR A 398 -18.64 15.79 -20.98
N ASP A 399 -18.27 16.66 -21.92
CA ASP A 399 -18.12 18.10 -21.68
C ASP A 399 -19.13 18.93 -22.48
#